data_AF-A0A1G4UPT0-F1
#
_entry.id   AF-A0A1G4UPT0-F1
#
_cell.length_a   1.000
_cell.length_b   1.000
_cell.length_c   1.000
_cell.angle_alpha   90.00
_cell.angle_beta   90.00
_cell.angle_gamma   90.00
#
_symmetry.space_group_name_H-M   'P 1'
#
loop_
_entity.id
_entity.type
_entity.pdbx_description
1 polymer ?
#
loop_
_entity_poly.entity_id
_entity_poly.type
_entity_poly.pdbx_seq_one_letter_code
_entity_poly.pdbx_strand_id
1 'polypeptide(L)'
;MDNEPMKHLKIVDGAWAGYTGILGRFEFVEGVSVLKLHRCDRDLLASVANFVELEDDGGETPAGVTHRLATEAQLRAPVAAPLARQTETDKKAEAIMAAAAANKAPTEFHTKPELEAVADKSGIKGLRAIGDKWNVKSRSIPILIEMILDAQAKFILKRDQRMQSEPAPATEPAPVETPASAPAAEVEEDFTEAQIETTEVSLEEAAATGNLAAAISDDGQE
;
A
#
# COMPACT_ATOMS: atom_id res chain seq x y z
N MET A 1 -15.43 9.96 -9.98
CA MET A 1 -16.20 11.14 -10.39
C MET A 1 -17.20 11.37 -9.29
N ASP A 2 -16.99 12.39 -8.47
CA ASP A 2 -17.90 12.71 -7.38
C ASP A 2 -19.30 12.94 -7.96
N ASN A 3 -20.29 12.23 -7.43
CA ASN A 3 -21.65 12.25 -7.92
C ASN A 3 -22.32 13.53 -7.43
N GLU A 4 -22.02 14.65 -8.10
CA GLU A 4 -22.55 15.96 -7.77
C GLU A 4 -24.09 15.96 -7.88
N PRO A 5 -24.81 16.60 -6.93
CA PRO A 5 -26.26 16.58 -6.94
C PRO A 5 -26.82 17.13 -8.26
N MET A 6 -27.70 16.35 -8.88
CA MET A 6 -28.46 16.79 -10.04
C MET A 6 -29.53 17.78 -9.57
N LYS A 7 -29.64 18.91 -10.27
CA LYS A 7 -30.49 20.05 -9.89
C LYS A 7 -31.35 20.47 -11.07
N HIS A 8 -32.49 21.11 -10.80
CA HIS A 8 -33.29 21.74 -11.84
C HIS A 8 -32.67 23.08 -12.24
N LEU A 9 -32.90 23.49 -13.49
CA LEU A 9 -32.55 24.83 -13.96
C LEU A 9 -33.81 25.65 -14.21
N LYS A 10 -33.75 26.91 -13.80
CA LYS A 10 -34.76 27.93 -14.07
C LYS A 10 -34.18 29.03 -14.95
N ILE A 11 -34.91 29.40 -15.99
CA ILE A 11 -34.56 30.50 -16.88
C ILE A 11 -34.91 31.81 -16.19
N VAL A 12 -33.93 32.71 -16.09
CA VAL A 12 -34.10 34.03 -15.45
C VAL A 12 -34.11 35.18 -16.47
N ASP A 13 -33.68 34.91 -17.70
CA ASP A 13 -33.68 35.93 -18.75
C ASP A 13 -35.10 36.40 -19.08
N GLY A 14 -35.32 37.72 -19.07
CA GLY A 14 -36.66 38.32 -19.09
C GLY A 14 -37.45 38.03 -20.37
N ALA A 15 -36.77 37.84 -21.51
CA ALA A 15 -37.43 37.46 -22.77
C ALA A 15 -37.88 35.99 -22.80
N TRP A 16 -37.39 35.17 -21.87
CA TRP A 16 -37.63 33.73 -21.77
C TRP A 16 -38.24 33.33 -20.42
N ALA A 17 -38.62 34.31 -19.60
CA ALA A 17 -39.29 34.09 -18.33
C ALA A 17 -40.63 33.39 -18.59
N GLY A 18 -40.79 32.18 -18.05
CA GLY A 18 -41.97 31.35 -18.27
C GLY A 18 -41.95 30.51 -19.55
N TYR A 19 -40.81 30.42 -20.25
CA TYR A 19 -40.68 29.61 -21.46
C TYR A 19 -41.12 28.16 -21.21
N THR A 20 -42.01 27.68 -22.07
CA THR A 20 -42.49 26.29 -22.07
C THR A 20 -42.21 25.67 -23.42
N GLY A 21 -41.38 24.63 -23.45
CA GLY A 21 -40.94 24.00 -24.68
C GLY A 21 -39.59 23.31 -24.54
N ILE A 22 -39.05 22.85 -25.66
CA ILE A 22 -37.77 22.13 -25.72
C ILE A 22 -36.64 23.13 -25.99
N LEU A 23 -35.67 23.17 -25.08
CA LEU A 23 -34.43 23.91 -25.24
C LEU A 23 -33.25 22.93 -25.33
N GLY A 24 -32.70 22.79 -26.54
CA GLY A 24 -31.70 21.77 -26.84
C GLY A 24 -32.30 20.37 -26.74
N ARG A 25 -31.84 19.59 -25.76
CA ARG A 25 -32.34 18.23 -25.49
C ARG A 25 -33.23 18.14 -24.25
N PHE A 26 -33.54 19.28 -23.63
CA PHE A 26 -34.26 19.33 -22.35
C PHE A 26 -35.57 20.08 -22.49
N GLU A 27 -36.59 19.56 -21.83
CA GLU A 27 -37.90 20.19 -21.77
C GLU A 27 -37.99 21.13 -20.57
N PHE A 28 -38.58 22.30 -20.80
CA PHE A 28 -38.86 23.31 -19.79
C PHE A 28 -40.37 23.56 -19.73
N VAL A 29 -40.88 23.71 -18.52
CA VAL A 29 -42.28 24.07 -18.25
C VAL A 29 -42.25 25.27 -17.32
N GLU A 30 -42.91 26.36 -17.72
CA GLU A 30 -42.93 27.63 -16.99
C GLU A 30 -41.53 28.16 -16.64
N GLY A 31 -40.56 27.93 -17.53
CA GLY A 31 -39.18 28.35 -17.36
C GLY A 31 -38.33 27.43 -16.49
N VAL A 32 -38.87 26.32 -15.97
CA VAL A 32 -38.14 25.35 -15.13
C VAL A 32 -37.95 24.03 -15.87
N SER A 33 -36.75 23.43 -15.79
CA SER A 33 -36.45 22.17 -16.43
C SER A 33 -37.26 21.03 -15.80
N VAL A 34 -37.86 20.17 -16.62
CA VAL A 34 -38.63 19.00 -16.13
C VAL A 34 -37.71 17.97 -15.48
N LEU A 35 -36.54 17.75 -16.07
CA LEU A 35 -35.54 16.82 -15.56
C LEU A 35 -34.49 17.55 -14.70
N LYS A 36 -33.98 16.84 -13.70
CA LYS A 36 -32.76 17.24 -13.00
C LYS A 36 -31.57 17.05 -13.93
N LEU A 37 -30.71 18.06 -14.01
CA LEU A 37 -29.63 18.14 -14.97
C LEU A 37 -28.29 17.88 -14.30
N HIS A 38 -27.43 17.13 -15.01
CA HIS A 38 -26.03 16.99 -14.64
C HIS A 38 -25.29 18.31 -14.81
N ARG A 39 -24.24 18.51 -14.01
CA ARG A 39 -23.42 19.72 -14.04
C ARG A 39 -22.98 20.13 -15.44
N CYS A 40 -22.47 19.19 -16.25
CA CYS A 40 -22.03 19.49 -17.61
C CYS A 40 -23.14 20.10 -18.47
N ASP A 41 -24.38 19.62 -18.30
CA ASP A 41 -25.53 20.11 -19.06
C ASP A 41 -26.00 21.46 -18.55
N ARG A 42 -25.95 21.67 -17.23
CA ARG A 42 -26.27 22.97 -16.63
C ARG A 42 -25.30 24.05 -17.10
N ASP A 43 -24.01 23.74 -17.11
CA ASP A 43 -22.97 24.62 -17.61
C ASP A 43 -23.13 24.94 -19.10
N LEU A 44 -23.47 23.93 -19.89
CA LEU A 44 -23.68 24.11 -21.32
C LEU A 44 -24.87 25.04 -21.59
N LEU A 45 -26.01 24.84 -20.91
CA LEU A 45 -27.18 25.70 -21.05
C LEU A 45 -26.88 27.13 -20.56
N ALA A 46 -26.19 27.27 -19.43
CA ALA A 46 -25.78 28.56 -18.88
C ALA A 46 -24.79 29.34 -19.77
N SER A 47 -24.19 28.69 -20.78
CA SER A 47 -23.39 29.41 -21.80
C SER A 47 -24.24 30.17 -22.82
N VAL A 48 -25.53 29.81 -22.97
CA VAL A 48 -26.44 30.36 -23.98
C VAL A 48 -27.34 31.46 -23.40
N ALA A 49 -27.81 31.28 -22.16
CA ALA A 49 -28.67 32.25 -21.49
C ALA A 49 -28.41 32.25 -19.98
N ASN A 50 -29.03 33.19 -19.27
CA ASN A 50 -28.92 33.27 -17.81
C ASN A 50 -29.90 32.30 -17.14
N PHE A 51 -29.34 31.35 -16.38
CA PHE A 51 -30.10 30.37 -15.60
C PHE A 51 -29.72 30.43 -14.12
N VAL A 52 -30.61 29.89 -13.30
CA VAL A 52 -30.43 29.66 -11.87
C VAL A 52 -30.66 28.17 -11.58
N GLU A 53 -29.77 27.57 -10.79
CA GLU A 53 -29.95 26.23 -10.24
C GLU A 53 -30.89 26.28 -9.05
N LEU A 54 -31.90 25.41 -9.07
CA LEU A 54 -32.83 25.18 -7.98
C LEU A 54 -32.35 23.99 -7.15
N GLU A 55 -32.04 24.27 -5.88
CA GLU A 55 -31.78 23.25 -4.87
C GLU A 55 -33.08 22.60 -4.39
N ASP A 56 -32.99 21.40 -3.82
CA ASP A 56 -34.16 20.68 -3.27
C ASP A 56 -34.85 21.45 -2.12
N ASP A 57 -34.12 22.33 -1.45
CA ASP A 57 -34.64 23.20 -0.39
C ASP A 57 -35.28 24.51 -0.91
N GLY A 58 -35.40 24.67 -2.23
CA GLY A 58 -35.90 25.89 -2.87
C GLY A 58 -34.89 27.04 -2.90
N GLY A 59 -33.63 26.77 -2.56
CA GLY A 59 -32.52 27.71 -2.72
C GLY A 59 -32.22 27.96 -4.19
N GLU A 60 -32.04 29.22 -4.56
CA GLU A 60 -31.70 29.65 -5.92
C GLU A 60 -30.21 30.07 -5.97
N THR A 61 -29.42 29.41 -6.82
CA THR A 61 -28.01 29.78 -7.05
C THR A 61 -27.73 30.06 -8.53
N PRO A 62 -26.94 31.08 -8.89
CA PRO A 62 -26.62 31.35 -10.28
C PRO A 62 -25.91 30.16 -10.95
N ALA A 63 -26.41 29.74 -12.12
CA ALA A 63 -25.84 28.61 -12.85
C ALA A 63 -24.64 29.01 -13.71
N GLY A 64 -23.78 28.03 -14.01
CA GLY A 64 -22.73 28.13 -15.02
C GLY A 64 -21.30 28.25 -14.50
N VAL A 65 -20.37 28.02 -15.42
CA VAL A 65 -18.93 27.93 -15.15
C VAL A 65 -18.38 29.21 -14.51
N THR A 66 -18.82 30.38 -14.98
CA THR A 66 -18.32 31.68 -14.51
C THR A 66 -18.64 31.90 -13.03
N HIS A 67 -19.89 31.66 -12.62
CA HIS A 67 -20.30 31.81 -11.23
C HIS A 67 -19.60 30.80 -10.34
N ARG A 68 -19.51 29.55 -10.79
CA ARG A 68 -18.80 28.52 -10.04
C ARG A 68 -17.31 28.85 -9.88
N LEU A 69 -16.61 29.27 -10.93
CA LEU A 69 -15.21 29.68 -10.83
C LEU A 69 -15.04 30.83 -9.85
N ALA A 70 -15.96 31.80 -9.81
CA ALA A 70 -15.92 32.88 -8.84
C ALA A 70 -16.11 32.38 -7.40
N THR A 71 -17.01 31.42 -7.18
CA THR A 71 -17.23 30.81 -5.87
C THR A 71 -16.06 29.92 -5.44
N GLU A 72 -15.58 29.06 -6.35
CA GLU A 72 -14.46 28.14 -6.11
C GLU A 72 -13.14 28.89 -5.90
N ALA A 73 -12.94 30.05 -6.56
CA ALA A 73 -11.76 30.88 -6.33
C ALA A 73 -11.64 31.39 -4.88
N GLN A 74 -12.75 31.45 -4.15
CA GLN A 74 -12.77 31.82 -2.74
C GLN A 74 -12.49 30.64 -1.81
N LEU A 75 -12.57 29.40 -2.30
CA LEU A 75 -12.24 28.21 -1.52
C LEU A 75 -10.73 28.15 -1.33
N ARG A 76 -10.30 28.26 -0.06
CA ARG A 76 -8.91 28.03 0.34
C ARG A 76 -8.74 26.57 0.76
N ALA A 77 -7.69 25.93 0.26
CA ALA A 77 -7.29 24.63 0.78
C ALA A 77 -7.03 24.75 2.30
N PRO A 78 -7.46 23.77 3.10
CA PRO A 78 -7.12 23.75 4.52
C PRO A 78 -5.61 23.73 4.65
N VAL A 79 -5.05 24.69 5.38
CA VAL A 79 -3.61 24.73 5.66
C VAL A 79 -3.32 23.57 6.60
N ALA A 80 -2.73 22.50 6.04
CA ALA A 80 -2.26 21.39 6.83
C ALA A 80 -1.26 21.90 7.88
N ALA A 81 -1.34 21.36 9.09
CA ALA A 81 -0.35 21.65 10.13
C ALA A 81 1.05 21.32 9.59
N PRO A 82 2.09 22.11 9.93
CA PRO A 82 3.45 21.82 9.52
C PRO A 82 3.84 20.40 9.93
N LEU A 83 4.35 19.62 8.97
CA LEU A 83 4.88 18.28 9.24
C LEU A 83 5.95 18.39 10.33
N ALA A 84 5.82 17.58 11.39
CA ALA A 84 6.81 17.52 12.46
C ALA A 84 8.15 17.10 11.86
N ARG A 85 9.20 17.88 12.14
CA ARG A 85 10.56 17.50 11.75
C ARG A 85 10.99 16.30 12.57
N GLN A 86 11.59 15.30 11.92
CA GLN A 86 12.20 14.16 12.59
C GLN A 86 13.20 14.64 13.64
N THR A 87 13.05 14.16 14.88
CA THR A 87 13.92 14.56 15.99
C THR A 87 15.31 13.94 15.84
N GLU A 88 16.33 14.50 16.52
CA GLU A 88 17.67 13.89 16.52
C GLU A 88 17.68 12.50 17.16
N THR A 89 16.77 12.24 18.10
CA THR A 89 16.61 10.92 18.72
C THR A 89 16.09 9.89 17.72
N ASP A 90 15.13 10.26 16.88
CA ASP A 90 14.59 9.36 15.85
C ASP A 90 15.65 9.05 14.79
N LYS A 91 16.45 10.05 14.38
CA LYS A 91 17.56 9.84 13.44
C LYS A 91 18.61 8.87 14.00
N LYS A 92 18.94 9.00 15.28
CA LYS A 92 19.89 8.08 15.94
C LYS A 92 19.30 6.69 16.08
N ALA A 93 18.03 6.55 16.43
CA ALA A 93 17.36 5.26 16.51
C ALA A 93 17.31 4.55 15.14
N GLU A 94 17.01 5.29 14.07
CA GLU A 94 17.03 4.77 12.70
C GLU A 94 18.44 4.34 12.27
N ALA A 95 19.48 5.13 12.59
CA ALA A 95 20.86 4.77 12.30
C ALA A 95 21.31 3.50 13.05
N ILE A 96 20.89 3.33 14.31
CA ILE A 96 21.19 2.12 15.10
C ILE A 96 20.46 0.90 14.51
N MET A 97 19.19 1.04 14.12
CA MET A 97 18.44 -0.05 13.48
C MET A 97 19.02 -0.42 12.11
N ALA A 98 19.42 0.56 11.29
CA ALA A 98 20.09 0.33 10.02
C ALA A 98 21.44 -0.38 10.21
N ALA A 99 22.22 0.01 11.22
CA ALA A 99 23.48 -0.64 11.55
C ALA A 99 23.27 -2.08 12.06
N ALA A 100 22.23 -2.33 12.86
CA ALA A 100 21.89 -3.67 13.33
C ALA A 100 21.44 -4.58 12.18
N ALA A 101 20.63 -4.06 11.24
CA ALA A 101 20.22 -4.77 10.04
C ALA A 101 21.41 -5.10 9.12
N ALA A 102 22.34 -4.15 8.93
CA ALA A 102 23.55 -4.37 8.15
C ALA A 102 24.52 -5.41 8.76
N ASN A 103 24.45 -5.65 10.08
CA ASN A 103 25.28 -6.64 10.77
C ASN A 103 24.62 -8.04 10.84
N LYS A 104 23.36 -8.20 10.42
CA LYS A 104 22.72 -9.51 10.34
C LYS A 104 23.15 -10.20 9.05
N ALA A 105 24.32 -10.83 9.08
CA ALA A 105 24.80 -11.57 7.92
C ALA A 105 23.90 -12.81 7.66
N PRO A 106 23.72 -13.20 6.38
CA PRO A 106 22.98 -14.40 6.02
C PRO A 106 23.64 -15.67 6.55
N THR A 107 22.83 -16.66 6.90
CA THR A 107 23.27 -17.97 7.42
C THR A 107 23.74 -18.95 6.33
N GLU A 108 23.60 -18.61 5.06
CA GLU A 108 23.95 -19.46 3.92
C GLU A 108 25.32 -19.08 3.34
N PHE A 109 26.28 -20.00 3.46
CA PHE A 109 27.58 -19.91 2.82
C PHE A 109 27.55 -20.71 1.53
N HIS A 110 28.23 -20.20 0.50
CA HIS A 110 28.33 -20.83 -0.81
C HIS A 110 29.79 -20.97 -1.19
N THR A 111 30.14 -22.11 -1.76
CA THR A 111 31.47 -22.30 -2.32
C THR A 111 31.56 -21.68 -3.73
N LYS A 112 32.77 -21.38 -4.21
CA LYS A 112 32.99 -20.88 -5.57
C LYS A 112 32.29 -21.72 -6.66
N PRO A 113 32.44 -23.07 -6.70
CA PRO A 113 31.79 -23.88 -7.73
C PRO A 113 30.25 -23.85 -7.64
N GLU A 114 29.68 -23.67 -6.44
CA GLU A 114 28.23 -23.51 -6.29
C GLU A 114 27.74 -22.18 -6.88
N LEU A 115 28.47 -21.09 -6.65
CA LEU A 115 28.14 -19.79 -7.22
C LEU A 115 28.28 -19.78 -8.75
N GLU A 116 29.28 -20.47 -9.29
CA GLU A 116 29.44 -20.69 -10.73
C GLU A 116 28.27 -21.50 -11.30
N ALA A 117 27.87 -22.60 -10.65
CA ALA A 117 26.72 -23.39 -11.07
C ALA A 117 25.39 -22.61 -11.01
N VAL A 118 25.24 -21.70 -10.03
CA VAL A 118 24.07 -20.79 -9.96
C VAL A 118 24.11 -19.76 -11.08
N ALA A 119 25.28 -19.23 -11.41
CA ALA A 119 25.47 -18.31 -12.53
C ALA A 119 25.14 -18.98 -13.87
N ASP A 120 25.53 -20.24 -14.06
CA ASP A 120 25.24 -20.99 -15.29
C ASP A 120 23.74 -21.28 -15.44
N LYS A 121 23.04 -21.60 -14.33
CA LYS A 121 21.61 -21.93 -14.35
C LYS A 121 20.69 -20.72 -14.43
N SER A 122 21.00 -19.65 -13.70
CA SER A 122 20.09 -18.52 -13.44
C SER A 122 20.66 -17.16 -13.84
N GLY A 123 21.86 -17.16 -14.41
CA GLY A 123 22.58 -15.97 -14.82
C GLY A 123 22.91 -15.04 -13.66
N ILE A 124 23.11 -13.77 -14.00
CA ILE A 124 23.40 -12.71 -13.03
C ILE A 124 22.22 -12.45 -12.07
N LYS A 125 20.99 -12.84 -12.42
CA LYS A 125 19.80 -12.61 -11.57
C LYS A 125 19.86 -13.45 -10.29
N GLY A 126 20.23 -14.72 -10.38
CA GLY A 126 20.38 -15.58 -9.19
C GLY A 126 21.56 -15.15 -8.32
N LEU A 127 22.70 -14.80 -8.93
CA LEU A 127 23.83 -14.26 -8.18
C LEU A 127 23.49 -12.93 -7.47
N ARG A 128 22.65 -12.07 -8.05
CA ARG A 128 22.18 -10.85 -7.37
C ARG A 128 21.30 -11.17 -6.17
N ALA A 129 20.41 -12.16 -6.27
CA ALA A 129 19.59 -12.57 -5.13
C ALA A 129 20.45 -13.05 -3.95
N ILE A 130 21.56 -13.75 -4.22
CA ILE A 130 22.53 -14.14 -3.19
C ILE A 130 23.32 -12.91 -2.71
N GLY A 131 23.80 -12.08 -3.63
CA GLY A 131 24.57 -10.86 -3.32
C GLY A 131 23.79 -9.85 -2.48
N ASP A 132 22.49 -9.69 -2.71
CA ASP A 132 21.62 -8.81 -1.94
C ASP A 132 21.52 -9.24 -0.47
N LYS A 133 21.52 -10.56 -0.19
CA LYS A 133 21.59 -11.08 1.18
C LYS A 133 22.90 -10.62 1.86
N TRP A 134 24.01 -10.61 1.12
CA TRP A 134 25.32 -10.15 1.59
C TRP A 134 25.54 -8.64 1.44
N ASN A 135 24.52 -7.88 0.98
CA ASN A 135 24.58 -6.46 0.66
C ASN A 135 25.72 -6.09 -0.33
N VAL A 136 25.98 -6.97 -1.29
CA VAL A 136 27.01 -6.85 -2.34
C VAL A 136 26.33 -6.71 -3.71
N LYS A 137 26.73 -5.70 -4.49
CA LYS A 137 26.15 -5.44 -5.81
C LYS A 137 27.24 -5.23 -6.86
N SER A 138 27.14 -5.92 -7.99
CA SER A 138 28.02 -5.75 -9.15
C SER A 138 27.29 -6.08 -10.46
N ARG A 139 27.81 -5.55 -11.57
CA ARG A 139 27.32 -5.79 -12.93
C ARG A 139 28.00 -6.97 -13.62
N SER A 140 29.14 -7.43 -13.10
CA SER A 140 29.95 -8.51 -13.68
C SER A 140 29.83 -9.77 -12.83
N ILE A 141 29.60 -10.92 -13.47
CA ILE A 141 29.50 -12.23 -12.82
C ILE A 141 30.77 -12.58 -12.03
N PRO A 142 31.99 -12.58 -12.62
CA PRO A 142 33.21 -12.93 -11.88
C PRO A 142 33.47 -11.98 -10.70
N ILE A 143 33.26 -10.67 -10.89
CA ILE A 143 33.44 -9.68 -9.81
C ILE A 143 32.42 -9.92 -8.70
N LEU A 144 31.16 -10.24 -9.02
CA LEU A 144 30.12 -10.50 -8.03
C LEU A 144 30.45 -11.75 -7.19
N ILE A 145 30.96 -12.81 -7.82
CA ILE A 145 31.39 -14.03 -7.11
C ILE A 145 32.53 -13.72 -6.13
N GLU A 146 33.57 -13.00 -6.58
CA GLU A 146 34.69 -12.60 -5.72
C GLU A 146 34.22 -11.76 -4.53
N MET A 147 33.35 -10.77 -4.77
CA MET A 147 32.83 -9.92 -3.68
C MET A 147 31.97 -10.70 -2.67
N ILE A 148 31.20 -11.71 -3.11
CA ILE A 148 30.42 -12.57 -2.20
C ILE A 148 31.37 -13.43 -1.34
N LEU A 149 32.40 -14.04 -1.94
CA LEU A 149 33.38 -14.84 -1.21
C LEU A 149 34.18 -13.98 -0.21
N ASP A 150 34.55 -12.76 -0.59
CA ASP A 150 35.22 -11.80 0.30
C ASP A 150 34.32 -11.39 1.47
N ALA A 151 33.02 -11.16 1.21
CA ALA A 151 32.05 -10.84 2.26
C ALA A 151 31.88 -12.01 3.24
N GLN A 152 31.81 -13.24 2.72
CA GLN A 152 31.76 -14.47 3.52
C GLN A 152 33.03 -14.65 4.36
N ALA A 153 34.22 -14.47 3.77
CA ALA A 153 35.49 -14.61 4.47
C ALA A 153 35.66 -13.55 5.57
N LYS A 154 35.32 -12.29 5.30
CA LYS A 154 35.31 -11.20 6.30
C LYS A 154 34.36 -11.50 7.45
N PHE A 155 33.19 -12.08 7.16
CA PHE A 155 32.25 -12.48 8.19
C PHE A 155 32.77 -13.63 9.06
N ILE A 156 33.39 -14.65 8.46
CA ILE A 156 34.02 -15.76 9.20
C ILE A 156 35.12 -15.22 10.12
N LEU A 157 36.02 -14.37 9.62
CA LEU A 157 37.07 -13.75 10.44
C LEU A 157 36.50 -12.95 11.62
N LYS A 158 35.45 -12.15 11.38
CA LYS A 158 34.80 -11.36 12.44
C LYS A 158 34.10 -12.26 13.47
N ARG A 159 33.48 -13.36 13.03
CA ARG A 159 32.87 -14.37 13.90
C ARG A 159 33.91 -15.06 14.78
N ASP A 160 35.01 -15.49 14.20
CA ASP A 160 36.07 -16.21 14.90
C ASP A 160 36.80 -15.30 15.90
N GLN A 161 37.01 -14.02 15.56
CA GLN A 161 37.50 -13.00 16.51
C GLN A 161 36.54 -12.76 17.69
N ARG A 162 35.23 -12.79 17.45
CA ARG A 162 34.22 -12.68 18.51
C ARG A 162 34.24 -13.90 19.44
N MET A 163 34.35 -15.09 18.88
CA MET A 163 34.46 -16.34 19.67
C MET A 163 35.74 -16.40 20.51
N GLN A 164 36.85 -15.81 20.04
CA GLN A 164 38.12 -15.79 20.79
C GLN A 164 38.21 -14.71 21.88
N SER A 165 37.33 -13.70 21.84
CA SER A 165 37.28 -12.62 22.83
C SER A 165 36.23 -12.84 23.92
N GLU A 166 35.47 -13.94 23.84
CA GLU A 166 34.51 -14.39 24.84
C GLU A 166 35.11 -15.64 25.54
N PRO A 167 35.54 -15.55 26.82
CA PRO A 167 36.07 -16.73 27.51
C PRO A 167 34.98 -17.79 27.66
N ALA A 168 35.33 -19.03 27.32
CA ALA A 168 34.48 -20.21 27.38
C ALA A 168 33.73 -20.32 28.73
N PRO A 169 32.42 -20.63 28.75
CA PRO A 169 31.79 -21.06 29.99
C PRO A 169 32.38 -22.41 30.38
N ALA A 170 33.06 -22.45 31.53
CA ALA A 170 33.70 -23.62 32.09
C ALA A 170 32.69 -24.76 32.35
N THR A 171 33.08 -25.96 31.96
CA THR A 171 32.38 -27.23 32.16
C THR A 171 32.61 -27.79 33.57
N GLU A 172 31.51 -28.00 34.34
CA GLU A 172 31.21 -29.05 35.38
C GLU A 172 32.15 -29.28 36.60
N PRO A 173 31.79 -30.03 37.69
CA PRO A 173 30.54 -30.78 38.03
C PRO A 173 30.00 -30.72 39.50
N ALA A 174 28.69 -31.03 39.68
CA ALA A 174 27.98 -31.83 40.73
C ALA A 174 28.13 -31.53 42.26
N PRO A 175 27.39 -32.19 43.19
CA PRO A 175 26.00 -32.71 43.25
C PRO A 175 25.23 -32.18 44.51
N VAL A 176 24.09 -32.79 44.87
CA VAL A 176 23.56 -33.02 46.26
C VAL A 176 22.10 -32.54 46.52
N GLU A 177 21.23 -33.56 46.57
CA GLU A 177 20.12 -33.83 47.51
C GLU A 177 18.77 -33.09 47.44
N THR A 178 17.77 -33.86 46.98
CA THR A 178 16.42 -33.96 47.54
C THR A 178 16.43 -34.18 49.07
N PRO A 179 15.42 -33.68 49.81
CA PRO A 179 14.36 -34.60 50.22
C PRO A 179 12.93 -34.05 50.14
N ALA A 180 12.03 -35.03 50.08
CA ALA A 180 10.57 -34.98 50.03
C ALA A 180 9.89 -34.27 51.22
N SER A 181 8.70 -33.70 50.99
CA SER A 181 7.45 -34.24 51.58
C SER A 181 6.22 -33.51 51.04
N ALA A 182 5.30 -34.29 50.48
CA ALA A 182 3.92 -33.98 50.09
C ALA A 182 3.02 -33.82 51.38
N PRO A 183 1.67 -33.62 51.32
CA PRO A 183 0.78 -33.94 50.20
C PRO A 183 -0.49 -33.10 49.94
N ALA A 184 -1.04 -33.37 48.74
CA ALA A 184 -2.46 -33.60 48.38
C ALA A 184 -3.52 -32.48 48.47
N ALA A 185 -4.03 -32.11 47.29
CA ALA A 185 -5.45 -32.02 46.92
C ALA A 185 -5.51 -31.88 45.37
N GLU A 186 -5.71 -32.96 44.60
CA GLU A 186 -7.01 -33.37 44.02
C GLU A 186 -7.79 -32.22 43.36
N VAL A 187 -7.75 -32.13 42.03
CA VAL A 187 -8.95 -31.98 41.17
C VAL A 187 -8.64 -32.61 39.81
N GLU A 188 -9.63 -33.36 39.34
CA GLU A 188 -9.67 -34.35 38.27
C GLU A 188 -9.48 -33.79 36.85
N GLU A 189 -9.06 -34.74 36.00
CA GLU A 189 -8.96 -34.68 34.55
C GLU A 189 -10.34 -34.54 33.90
N ASP A 190 -10.41 -33.83 32.77
CA ASP A 190 -11.24 -34.32 31.67
C ASP A 190 -10.52 -34.11 30.34
N PHE A 191 -10.62 -35.13 29.52
CA PHE A 191 -9.71 -35.51 28.45
C PHE A 191 -10.60 -35.77 27.22
N THR A 192 -10.42 -35.03 26.12
CA THR A 192 -10.71 -35.56 24.78
C THR A 192 -9.83 -34.90 23.72
N GLU A 193 -8.81 -35.66 23.29
CA GLU A 193 -8.43 -35.95 21.89
C GLU A 193 -9.65 -35.91 20.91
N ALA A 194 -9.57 -35.64 19.60
CA ALA A 194 -8.49 -35.70 18.62
C ALA A 194 -8.97 -35.13 17.25
N GLN A 195 -8.00 -34.63 16.47
CA GLN A 195 -7.73 -34.81 15.02
C GLN A 195 -8.72 -34.27 13.95
N ILE A 196 -8.34 -33.29 13.09
CA ILE A 196 -7.50 -33.30 11.85
C ILE A 196 -8.31 -33.62 10.57
N GLU A 197 -7.98 -32.89 9.47
CA GLU A 197 -8.29 -33.15 8.04
C GLU A 197 -9.71 -32.74 7.54
N THR A 198 -9.95 -32.09 6.39
CA THR A 198 -9.15 -31.50 5.30
C THR A 198 -10.11 -30.69 4.39
N THR A 199 -9.57 -29.65 3.73
CA THR A 199 -9.86 -29.13 2.38
C THR A 199 -11.29 -29.00 1.79
N GLU A 200 -11.50 -27.78 1.28
CA GLU A 200 -12.07 -27.42 -0.04
C GLU A 200 -13.57 -27.11 -0.20
N VAL A 201 -13.80 -26.07 -1.02
CA VAL A 201 -15.07 -25.53 -1.53
C VAL A 201 -15.80 -24.62 -0.51
N SER A 202 -15.71 -23.29 -0.60
CA SER A 202 -16.46 -22.51 -1.61
C SER A 202 -15.83 -21.12 -1.84
N LEU A 203 -15.04 -21.01 -2.90
CA LEU A 203 -14.42 -19.81 -3.45
C LEU A 203 -15.39 -19.05 -4.40
N GLU A 204 -16.66 -18.92 -4.00
CA GLU A 204 -17.73 -18.39 -4.87
C GLU A 204 -18.17 -16.95 -4.54
N GLU A 205 -17.54 -16.28 -3.57
CA GLU A 205 -17.92 -14.90 -3.17
C GLU A 205 -16.90 -13.81 -3.53
N ALA A 206 -15.84 -14.13 -4.28
CA ALA A 206 -14.82 -13.16 -4.71
C ALA A 206 -14.92 -12.74 -6.20
N ALA A 207 -15.89 -13.25 -6.96
CA ALA A 207 -16.07 -12.96 -8.39
C ALA A 207 -17.05 -11.80 -8.70
N ALA A 208 -17.63 -11.14 -7.69
CA ALA A 208 -18.66 -10.11 -7.88
C ALA A 208 -18.16 -8.65 -7.82
N THR A 209 -16.89 -8.40 -7.48
CA THR A 209 -16.32 -7.05 -7.49
C THR A 209 -15.27 -6.94 -8.58
N GLY A 210 -15.75 -6.98 -9.83
CA GLY A 210 -14.94 -6.89 -11.05
C GLY A 210 -14.07 -5.63 -11.10
N ASN A 211 -12.82 -5.76 -10.67
CA ASN A 211 -11.78 -4.79 -10.96
C ASN A 211 -10.52 -5.52 -11.45
N LEU A 212 -10.61 -6.02 -12.68
CA LEU A 212 -9.63 -6.86 -13.36
C LEU A 212 -9.10 -6.16 -14.63
N ALA A 213 -8.85 -4.85 -14.54
CA ALA A 213 -8.31 -4.04 -15.64
C ALA A 213 -6.98 -3.35 -15.29
N ALA A 214 -6.18 -4.00 -14.44
CA ALA A 214 -4.75 -3.72 -14.29
C ALA A 214 -3.91 -5.01 -14.33
N ALA A 215 -4.34 -6.00 -15.12
CA ALA A 215 -3.45 -7.05 -15.61
C ALA A 215 -2.62 -6.45 -16.76
N ILE A 216 -1.52 -5.81 -16.37
CA ILE A 216 -0.41 -5.43 -17.22
C ILE A 216 0.11 -6.70 -17.92
N SER A 217 0.02 -6.67 -19.25
CA SER A 217 1.00 -7.10 -20.25
C SER A 217 1.68 -8.47 -20.11
N ASP A 218 1.49 -9.36 -21.10
CA ASP A 218 2.60 -10.00 -21.82
C ASP A 218 2.15 -10.76 -23.09
N ASP A 219 3.04 -10.78 -24.10
CA ASP A 219 3.13 -11.65 -25.30
C ASP A 219 1.97 -11.67 -26.33
N GLY A 220 2.12 -11.39 -27.64
CA GLY A 220 3.28 -11.35 -28.53
C GLY A 220 3.40 -12.60 -29.41
N GLN A 221 2.66 -12.71 -30.54
CA GLN A 221 2.87 -13.50 -31.80
C GLN A 221 1.69 -13.10 -32.75
N GLU A 222 1.77 -12.81 -34.06
CA GLU A 222 2.75 -12.88 -35.17
C GLU A 222 2.67 -11.59 -36.03
#